data_AF-A0A1Y1KTM7-F1
#
_entry.id   AF-A0A1Y1KTM7-F1
#
_cell.length_a   1.000
_cell.length_b   1.000
_cell.length_c   1.000
_cell.angle_alpha   90.00
_cell.angle_beta   90.00
_cell.angle_gamma   90.00
#
_symmetry.space_group_name_H-M   'P 1'
#
loop_
_entity.id
_entity.type
_entity.pdbx_description
1 polymer ?
#
loop_
_entity_poly.entity_id
_entity_poly.type
_entity_poly.pdbx_seq_one_letter_code
_entity_poly.pdbx_strand_id
1 'polypeptide(L)'
;MVMVFVDSFFNAATYTTAFTLAVEFISPKQRVIVVSLISLFYAFGGVITGTVAWLLQSWRPLLQILYGVQLLIVTYYWLLPESVRWLLTKERYLEAQKILNDIGREKQFNVPLQTLKDLQAPVDQLVDAADVNTTLKQFFKSFALTTRLINCIFCWIVAVFVYQGLTINSVALSTNTYFDFILTVLIEVPGALATFFVMKTFGRRFTLCFSFFMCSICCISFIFIPQGTCLN
;
A
#
# COMPACT_ATOMS: atom_id res chain seq x y z
N MET A 1 24.76 8.93 -1.08
CA MET A 1 23.78 8.89 -2.19
C MET A 1 23.53 7.47 -2.69
N VAL A 2 24.55 6.67 -3.05
CA VAL A 2 24.34 5.28 -3.53
C VAL A 2 23.52 4.42 -2.56
N MET A 3 23.84 4.44 -1.27
CA MET A 3 23.08 3.67 -0.26
C MET A 3 21.60 4.07 -0.14
N VAL A 4 21.28 5.36 -0.30
CA VAL A 4 19.90 5.87 -0.25
C VAL A 4 19.11 5.45 -1.48
N PHE A 5 19.77 5.42 -2.65
CA PHE A 5 19.16 4.93 -3.89
C PHE A 5 18.84 3.44 -3.80
N VAL A 6 19.80 2.65 -3.30
CA VAL A 6 19.63 1.21 -3.09
C VAL A 6 18.50 0.93 -2.09
N ASP A 7 18.49 1.65 -0.97
CA ASP A 7 17.42 1.55 0.03
C ASP A 7 16.04 1.84 -0.55
N SER A 8 15.90 2.96 -1.27
CA SER A 8 14.64 3.35 -1.93
C SER A 8 14.15 2.27 -2.92
N PHE A 9 15.06 1.68 -3.70
CA PHE A 9 14.73 0.65 -4.68
C PHE A 9 14.20 -0.62 -4.00
N PHE A 10 14.90 -1.11 -2.98
CA PHE A 10 14.46 -2.28 -2.23
C PHE A 10 13.16 -2.02 -1.47
N ASN A 11 13.01 -0.85 -0.83
CA ASN A 11 11.82 -0.51 -0.07
C ASN A 11 10.55 -0.50 -0.95
N ALA A 12 10.62 0.13 -2.13
CA ALA A 12 9.51 0.16 -3.08
C ALA A 12 9.13 -1.24 -3.58
N ALA A 13 10.13 -2.08 -3.89
CA ALA A 13 9.89 -3.45 -4.33
C ALA A 13 9.28 -4.31 -3.22
N THR A 14 9.80 -4.24 -1.99
CA THR A 14 9.29 -4.99 -0.85
C THR A 14 7.87 -4.59 -0.49
N TYR A 15 7.55 -3.30 -0.45
CA TYR A 15 6.20 -2.84 -0.11
C TYR A 15 5.15 -3.31 -1.13
N THR A 16 5.44 -3.14 -2.43
CA THR A 16 4.50 -3.52 -3.50
C THR A 16 4.28 -5.03 -3.57
N THR A 17 5.34 -5.83 -3.41
CA THR A 17 5.23 -7.31 -3.39
C THR A 17 4.49 -7.80 -2.16
N ALA A 18 4.84 -7.32 -0.96
CA ALA A 18 4.14 -7.68 0.27
C ALA A 18 2.66 -7.30 0.25
N PHE A 19 2.33 -6.11 -0.25
CA PHE A 19 0.95 -5.66 -0.42
C PHE A 19 0.17 -6.56 -1.39
N THR A 20 0.78 -6.93 -2.53
CA THR A 20 0.14 -7.81 -3.52
C THR A 20 -0.12 -9.19 -2.93
N LEU A 21 0.87 -9.80 -2.27
CA LEU A 21 0.72 -11.09 -1.59
C LEU A 21 -0.42 -11.03 -0.57
N ALA A 22 -0.45 -10.01 0.30
CA ALA A 22 -1.52 -9.84 1.28
C ALA A 22 -2.91 -9.80 0.62
N VAL A 23 -3.08 -8.98 -0.42
CA VAL A 23 -4.37 -8.84 -1.11
C VAL A 23 -4.80 -10.13 -1.84
N GLU A 24 -3.86 -10.97 -2.25
CA GLU A 24 -4.13 -12.26 -2.88
C GLU A 24 -4.66 -13.31 -1.91
N PHE A 25 -4.12 -13.37 -0.69
CA PHE A 25 -4.59 -14.30 0.36
C PHE A 25 -5.97 -13.92 0.91
N ILE A 26 -6.46 -12.71 0.63
CA ILE A 26 -7.63 -12.14 1.27
C ILE A 26 -8.84 -12.10 0.34
N SER A 27 -9.96 -12.58 0.87
CA SER A 27 -11.25 -12.56 0.19
C SER A 27 -11.68 -11.12 -0.16
N PRO A 28 -12.30 -10.88 -1.33
CA PRO A 28 -12.70 -9.53 -1.79
C PRO A 28 -13.51 -8.72 -0.78
N LYS A 29 -14.31 -9.39 0.05
CA LYS A 29 -15.16 -8.77 1.09
C LYS A 29 -14.36 -8.19 2.27
N GLN A 30 -13.18 -8.74 2.57
CA GLN A 30 -12.35 -8.34 3.71
C GLN A 30 -11.16 -7.46 3.32
N ARG A 31 -10.95 -7.21 2.01
CA ARG A 31 -9.82 -6.41 1.52
C ARG A 31 -9.76 -5.02 2.15
N VAL A 32 -10.89 -4.36 2.31
CA VAL A 32 -10.93 -3.01 2.90
C VAL A 32 -10.45 -3.02 4.36
N ILE A 33 -10.82 -4.05 5.14
CA ILE A 33 -10.37 -4.22 6.53
C ILE A 33 -8.85 -4.35 6.56
N VAL A 34 -8.29 -5.23 5.73
CA VAL A 34 -6.86 -5.53 5.78
C VAL A 34 -6.04 -4.37 5.23
N VAL A 35 -6.47 -3.71 4.16
CA VAL A 35 -5.79 -2.51 3.67
C VAL A 35 -5.77 -1.42 4.74
N SER A 36 -6.88 -1.22 5.47
CA SER A 36 -6.94 -0.26 6.58
C SER A 36 -6.00 -0.66 7.73
N LEU A 37 -5.89 -1.96 8.01
CA LEU A 37 -4.97 -2.49 9.02
C LEU A 37 -3.50 -2.26 8.61
N ILE A 38 -3.14 -2.48 7.34
CA ILE A 38 -1.80 -2.18 6.81
C ILE A 38 -1.48 -0.69 6.96
N SER A 39 -2.43 0.20 6.68
CA SER A 39 -2.28 1.64 6.90
C SER A 39 -2.06 2.00 8.37
N LEU A 40 -2.76 1.33 9.30
CA LEU A 40 -2.52 1.52 10.74
C LEU A 40 -1.11 1.07 11.15
N PHE A 41 -0.66 -0.09 10.67
CA PHE A 41 0.71 -0.56 10.92
C PHE A 41 1.76 0.40 10.37
N TYR A 42 1.51 0.99 9.20
CA TYR A 42 2.38 2.03 8.64
C TYR A 42 2.45 3.26 9.57
N ALA A 43 1.32 3.76 10.05
CA ALA A 43 1.27 4.89 10.98
C ALA A 43 1.99 4.56 12.32
N PHE A 44 1.77 3.38 12.89
CA PHE A 44 2.49 2.94 14.09
C PHE A 44 4.01 2.88 13.87
N GLY A 45 4.45 2.33 12.72
CA GLY A 45 5.86 2.30 12.34
C GLY A 45 6.46 3.71 12.22
N GLY A 46 5.71 4.65 11.65
CA GLY A 46 6.12 6.05 11.55
C GLY A 46 6.24 6.74 12.92
N VAL A 47 5.31 6.52 13.85
CA VAL A 47 5.39 7.05 15.22
C VAL A 47 6.59 6.48 15.97
N ILE A 48 6.83 5.17 15.86
CA ILE A 48 8.02 4.54 16.47
C ILE A 48 9.29 5.15 15.88
N THR A 49 9.36 5.27 14.55
CA THR A 49 10.52 5.86 13.86
C THR A 49 10.74 7.31 14.27
N GLY A 50 9.69 8.12 14.36
CA GLY A 50 9.75 9.51 14.83
C GLY A 50 10.22 9.62 16.28
N THR A 51 9.74 8.73 17.15
CA THR A 51 10.14 8.68 18.57
C THR A 51 11.61 8.29 18.73
N VAL A 52 12.06 7.27 18.00
CA VAL A 52 13.46 6.84 17.98
C VAL A 52 14.35 7.96 17.42
N ALA A 53 13.89 8.64 16.36
CA ALA A 53 14.61 9.79 15.79
C ALA A 53 14.73 10.94 16.80
N TRP A 54 13.69 11.20 17.59
CA TRP A 54 13.71 12.21 18.66
C TRP A 54 14.68 11.83 19.79
N LEU A 55 14.76 10.55 20.16
CA LEU A 55 15.61 10.08 21.26
C LEU A 55 17.11 10.08 20.90
N LEU A 56 17.45 9.68 19.67
CA LEU A 56 18.85 9.54 19.27
C LEU A 56 19.45 10.84 18.70
N GLN A 57 18.63 11.77 18.19
CA GLN A 57 19.02 13.04 17.55
C GLN A 57 20.16 12.94 16.51
N SER A 58 20.49 11.72 16.08
CA SER A 58 21.65 11.37 15.27
C SER A 58 21.22 10.45 14.13
N TRP A 59 21.48 10.85 12.88
CA TRP A 59 21.03 10.13 11.69
C TRP A 59 21.74 8.78 11.46
N ARG A 60 22.99 8.63 11.95
CA ARG A 60 23.79 7.40 11.78
C ARG A 60 23.23 6.20 12.55
N PRO A 61 23.02 6.27 13.88
CA PRO A 61 22.45 5.15 14.62
C PRO A 61 20.99 4.89 14.24
N LEU A 62 20.24 5.92 13.82
CA LEU A 62 18.89 5.76 13.27
C LEU A 62 18.90 4.84 12.04
N LEU A 63 19.79 5.09 11.08
CA LEU A 63 19.95 4.25 9.90
C LEU A 63 20.37 2.82 10.26
N GLN A 64 21.27 2.63 11.23
CA GLN A 64 21.69 1.29 11.66
C GLN A 64 20.53 0.48 12.26
N ILE A 65 19.67 1.12 13.07
CA ILE A 65 18.48 0.49 13.62
C ILE A 65 17.50 0.10 12.50
N LEU A 66 17.24 1.02 11.56
CA LEU A 66 16.35 0.76 10.43
C LEU A 66 16.84 -0.40 9.56
N TYR A 67 18.12 -0.41 9.18
CA TYR A 67 18.71 -1.52 8.41
C TYR A 67 18.71 -2.84 9.18
N GLY A 68 18.91 -2.81 10.51
CA GLY A 68 18.80 -3.99 11.35
C GLY A 68 17.40 -4.61 11.32
N VAL A 69 16.36 -3.78 11.40
CA VAL A 69 14.95 -4.23 11.28
C VAL A 69 14.66 -4.76 9.89
N GLN A 70 15.15 -4.10 8.84
CA GLN A 70 15.00 -4.56 7.45
C GLN A 70 15.63 -5.95 7.22
N LEU A 71 16.76 -6.24 7.85
CA LEU A 71 17.44 -7.54 7.72
C LEU A 71 16.61 -8.67 8.35
N LEU A 72 15.93 -8.41 9.47
CA LEU A 72 15.02 -9.39 10.09
C LEU A 72 13.83 -9.77 9.18
N ILE A 73 13.39 -8.86 8.31
CA ILE A 73 12.33 -9.14 7.33
C ILE A 73 12.79 -10.16 6.27
N VAL A 74 14.08 -10.23 5.96
CA VAL A 74 14.62 -11.26 5.05
C VAL A 74 14.42 -12.66 5.62
N THR A 75 14.49 -12.81 6.94
CA THR A 75 14.18 -14.10 7.61
C THR A 75 12.72 -14.51 7.40
N TYR A 76 11.82 -13.54 7.21
CA TYR A 76 10.39 -13.79 6.96
C TYR A 76 10.13 -14.38 5.57
N TYR A 77 11.04 -14.20 4.60
CA TYR A 77 10.97 -14.86 3.29
C TYR A 77 10.90 -16.38 3.42
N TRP A 78 11.55 -16.94 4.45
CA TRP A 78 11.59 -18.39 4.65
C TRP A 78 10.34 -18.95 5.33
N LEU A 79 9.53 -18.08 5.93
CA LEU A 79 8.32 -18.45 6.66
C LEU A 79 7.04 -18.25 5.84
N LEU A 80 7.08 -17.38 4.81
CA LEU A 80 5.88 -17.03 4.05
C LEU A 80 5.57 -18.07 2.96
N PRO A 81 4.31 -18.55 2.85
CA PRO A 81 3.91 -19.37 1.73
C PRO A 81 3.89 -18.56 0.43
N GLU A 82 4.21 -19.22 -0.68
CA GLU A 82 4.18 -18.64 -2.02
C GLU A 82 2.74 -18.30 -2.45
N SER A 83 2.56 -17.36 -3.39
CA SER A 83 1.21 -16.93 -3.78
C SER A 83 0.43 -18.03 -4.49
N VAL A 84 -0.81 -18.25 -4.03
CA VAL A 84 -1.74 -19.24 -4.62
C VAL A 84 -1.97 -18.97 -6.10
N ARG A 85 -2.07 -17.70 -6.53
CA ARG A 85 -2.27 -17.34 -7.94
C ARG A 85 -1.06 -17.68 -8.81
N TRP A 86 0.15 -17.42 -8.31
CA TRP A 86 1.36 -17.76 -9.03
C TRP A 86 1.52 -19.29 -9.17
N LEU A 87 1.24 -20.03 -8.11
CA LEU A 87 1.25 -21.50 -8.14
C LEU A 87 0.25 -22.07 -9.16
N LEU A 88 -0.93 -21.46 -9.30
CA LEU A 88 -1.91 -21.83 -10.33
C LEU A 88 -1.36 -21.58 -11.75
N THR A 89 -0.73 -20.43 -12.00
CA THR A 89 -0.12 -20.13 -13.32
C THR A 89 1.08 -21.02 -13.68
N LYS A 90 1.70 -21.67 -12.68
CA LYS A 90 2.80 -22.61 -12.84
C LYS A 90 2.36 -24.08 -12.82
N GLU A 91 1.05 -24.33 -12.85
CA GLU A 91 0.45 -25.67 -12.79
C GLU A 91 0.84 -26.47 -11.53
N ARG A 92 1.29 -25.81 -10.46
CA ARG A 92 1.67 -26.43 -9.17
C ARG A 92 0.46 -26.57 -8.24
N TYR A 93 -0.53 -27.35 -8.67
CA TYR A 93 -1.84 -27.48 -8.00
C TYR A 93 -1.77 -28.07 -6.60
N LEU A 94 -0.86 -29.02 -6.35
CA LEU A 94 -0.76 -29.72 -5.06
C LEU A 94 -0.29 -28.77 -3.96
N GLU A 95 0.61 -27.85 -4.28
CA GLU A 95 1.12 -26.86 -3.33
C GLU A 95 0.09 -25.77 -3.08
N ALA A 96 -0.59 -25.29 -4.13
CA ALA A 96 -1.70 -24.37 -4.00
C ALA A 96 -2.82 -24.95 -3.12
N GLN A 97 -3.15 -26.23 -3.31
CA GLN A 97 -4.15 -26.94 -2.51
C GLN A 97 -3.70 -27.07 -1.05
N LYS A 98 -2.42 -27.39 -0.80
CA LYS A 98 -1.89 -27.48 0.56
C LYS A 98 -1.99 -26.15 1.30
N ILE A 99 -1.60 -25.04 0.66
CA ILE A 99 -1.71 -23.69 1.23
C ILE A 99 -3.17 -23.31 1.48
N LEU A 100 -4.07 -23.57 0.52
CA LEU A 100 -5.50 -23.31 0.67
C LEU A 100 -6.14 -24.14 1.78
N ASN A 101 -5.75 -25.41 1.95
CA ASN A 101 -6.23 -26.28 3.01
C ASN A 101 -5.66 -25.89 4.38
N ASP A 102 -4.41 -25.42 4.44
CA ASP A 102 -3.80 -24.90 5.66
C ASP A 102 -4.49 -23.59 6.12
N ILE A 103 -4.84 -22.71 5.18
CA ILE A 103 -5.61 -21.48 5.45
C ILE A 103 -7.08 -21.81 5.76
N GLY A 104 -7.65 -22.80 5.09
CA GLY A 104 -9.04 -23.25 5.21
C GLY A 104 -9.31 -24.21 6.37
N ARG A 105 -8.28 -24.54 7.18
CA ARG A 105 -8.33 -25.54 8.24
C ARG A 105 -9.35 -25.21 9.34
N GLU A 106 -9.68 -23.94 9.51
CA GLU A 106 -10.75 -23.47 10.42
C GLU A 106 -12.18 -23.78 9.94
N LYS A 107 -12.40 -24.06 8.64
CA LYS A 107 -13.75 -24.21 8.06
C LYS A 107 -14.03 -25.56 7.40
N GLN A 108 -13.15 -26.56 7.52
CA GLN A 108 -13.29 -27.87 6.86
C GLN A 108 -13.60 -27.75 5.34
N PHE A 109 -13.04 -26.74 4.67
CA PHE A 109 -13.14 -26.63 3.22
C PHE A 109 -12.04 -27.47 2.58
N ASN A 110 -12.37 -28.68 2.16
CA ASN A 110 -11.50 -29.48 1.30
C ASN A 110 -11.73 -29.00 -0.14
N VAL A 111 -10.88 -28.09 -0.64
CA VAL A 111 -11.02 -27.61 -2.01
C VAL A 111 -10.68 -28.78 -2.96
N PRO A 112 -11.63 -29.28 -3.77
CA PRO A 112 -11.36 -30.35 -4.71
C PRO A 112 -10.40 -29.86 -5.78
N LEU A 113 -9.44 -30.71 -6.16
CA LEU A 113 -8.44 -30.42 -7.19
C LEU A 113 -9.10 -30.05 -8.55
N GLN A 114 -10.32 -30.53 -8.79
CA GLN A 114 -11.14 -30.20 -9.97
C GLN A 114 -11.59 -28.73 -10.00
N THR A 115 -11.97 -28.14 -8.85
CA THR A 115 -12.39 -26.73 -8.78
C THR A 115 -11.24 -25.77 -9.06
N LEU A 116 -10.00 -26.16 -8.71
CA LEU A 116 -8.80 -25.39 -9.04
C LEU A 116 -8.45 -25.45 -10.54
N LYS A 117 -8.72 -26.58 -11.21
CA LYS A 117 -8.58 -26.71 -12.66
C LYS A 117 -9.64 -25.93 -13.43
N ASP A 118 -10.89 -25.92 -12.95
CA ASP A 118 -11.97 -25.12 -13.54
C ASP A 118 -11.75 -23.61 -13.40
N LEU A 119 -11.08 -23.16 -12.34
CA LEU A 119 -10.66 -21.76 -12.17
C LEU A 119 -9.56 -21.34 -13.15
N GLN A 120 -8.82 -22.29 -13.73
CA GLN A 120 -7.73 -22.03 -14.67
C GLN A 120 -8.15 -22.11 -16.14
N ALA A 121 -9.22 -22.83 -16.48
CA ALA A 121 -9.80 -22.84 -17.83
C ALA A 121 -10.03 -21.42 -18.45
N PRO A 122 -10.46 -20.40 -17.68
CA PRO A 122 -10.50 -19.01 -18.18
C PRO A 122 -9.15 -18.25 -18.10
N VAL A 123 -8.14 -18.74 -17.37
CA VAL A 123 -6.82 -18.11 -17.21
C VAL A 123 -5.85 -18.56 -18.30
N ASP A 124 -5.85 -19.83 -18.70
CA ASP A 124 -4.98 -20.36 -19.77
C ASP A 124 -5.31 -19.71 -21.13
N GLN A 125 -6.60 -19.43 -21.40
CA GLN A 125 -7.03 -18.67 -22.57
C GLN A 125 -6.49 -17.23 -22.61
N LEU A 126 -6.11 -16.66 -21.47
CA LEU A 126 -5.57 -15.30 -21.34
C LEU A 126 -4.04 -15.27 -21.34
N VAL A 127 -3.38 -16.35 -20.90
CA VAL A 127 -1.92 -16.44 -20.78
C VAL A 127 -1.28 -16.96 -22.07
N ASP A 128 -1.87 -17.95 -22.74
CA ASP A 128 -1.33 -18.51 -23.99
C ASP A 128 -1.47 -17.59 -25.20
N ALA A 129 -2.32 -16.56 -25.12
CA ALA A 129 -2.51 -15.57 -26.19
C ALA A 129 -1.68 -14.27 -26.00
N ALA A 130 -0.96 -14.14 -24.89
CA ALA A 130 -0.42 -12.88 -24.40
C ALA A 130 1.11 -12.78 -24.56
N ASP A 131 1.56 -12.50 -25.78
CA ASP A 131 2.81 -11.78 -25.99
C ASP A 131 2.70 -10.44 -25.24
N VAL A 132 3.71 -10.01 -24.48
CA VAL A 132 3.62 -8.76 -23.68
C VAL A 132 3.23 -7.55 -24.56
N ASN A 133 3.69 -7.57 -25.82
CA ASN A 133 3.38 -6.57 -26.83
C ASN A 133 1.94 -6.65 -27.37
N THR A 134 1.35 -7.84 -27.52
CA THR A 134 -0.06 -7.99 -27.94
C THR A 134 -1.01 -7.63 -26.80
N THR A 135 -0.63 -7.93 -25.56
CA THR A 135 -1.39 -7.62 -24.35
C THR A 135 -1.46 -6.11 -24.10
N LEU A 136 -0.32 -5.40 -24.18
CA LEU A 136 -0.30 -3.94 -24.07
C LEU A 136 -1.12 -3.29 -25.19
N LYS A 137 -1.01 -3.78 -26.44
CA LYS A 137 -1.86 -3.30 -27.55
C LYS A 137 -3.34 -3.56 -27.32
N GLN A 138 -3.72 -4.69 -26.72
CA GLN A 138 -5.11 -4.98 -26.35
C GLN A 138 -5.61 -4.08 -25.22
N PHE A 139 -4.78 -3.76 -24.22
CA PHE A 139 -5.11 -2.78 -23.18
C PHE A 139 -5.40 -1.41 -23.79
N PHE A 140 -4.52 -0.91 -24.67
CA PHE A 140 -4.72 0.35 -25.39
C PHE A 140 -5.92 0.31 -26.35
N LYS A 141 -6.24 -0.85 -26.94
CA LYS A 141 -7.42 -1.03 -27.80
C LYS A 141 -8.73 -0.97 -27.00
N SER A 142 -8.72 -1.38 -25.74
CA SER A 142 -9.87 -1.27 -24.84
C SER A 142 -9.90 0.11 -24.18
N PHE A 143 -10.59 1.05 -24.82
CA PHE A 143 -10.75 2.43 -24.34
C PHE A 143 -11.20 2.47 -22.87
N ALA A 144 -12.17 1.63 -22.48
CA ALA A 144 -12.70 1.60 -21.12
C ALA A 144 -11.67 1.17 -20.04
N LEU A 145 -10.75 0.25 -20.36
CA LEU A 145 -9.69 -0.17 -19.43
C LEU A 145 -8.59 0.89 -19.36
N THR A 146 -8.21 1.45 -20.50
CA THR A 146 -7.21 2.51 -20.59
C THR A 146 -7.65 3.76 -19.83
N THR A 147 -8.92 4.20 -19.97
CA THR A 147 -9.43 5.36 -19.20
C THR A 147 -9.37 5.12 -17.69
N ARG A 148 -9.71 3.91 -17.23
CA ARG A 148 -9.63 3.55 -15.79
C ARG A 148 -8.20 3.54 -15.29
N LEU A 149 -7.27 3.04 -16.10
CA LEU A 149 -5.85 2.97 -15.77
C LEU A 149 -5.22 4.37 -15.72
N ILE A 150 -5.49 5.21 -16.71
CA ILE A 150 -5.05 6.62 -16.73
C ILE A 150 -5.59 7.36 -15.51
N ASN A 151 -6.87 7.19 -15.18
CA ASN A 151 -7.45 7.81 -13.98
C ASN A 151 -6.77 7.32 -12.70
N CYS A 152 -6.43 6.03 -12.61
CA CYS A 152 -5.71 5.47 -11.47
C CYS A 152 -4.29 6.05 -11.32
N ILE A 153 -3.55 6.15 -12.43
CA ILE A 153 -2.22 6.76 -12.46
C ILE A 153 -2.30 8.24 -12.08
N PHE A 154 -3.26 8.98 -12.63
CA PHE A 154 -3.48 10.38 -12.31
C PHE A 154 -3.79 10.58 -10.82
N CYS A 155 -4.73 9.83 -10.26
CA CYS A 155 -5.04 9.87 -8.83
C CYS A 155 -3.83 9.53 -7.97
N TRP A 156 -3.00 8.56 -8.38
CA TRP A 156 -1.78 8.20 -7.66
C TRP A 156 -0.77 9.35 -7.65
N ILE A 157 -0.50 9.96 -8.80
CA ILE A 157 0.43 11.10 -8.91
C ILE A 157 -0.05 12.26 -8.03
N VAL A 158 -1.33 12.62 -8.11
CA VAL A 158 -1.91 13.70 -7.30
C VAL A 158 -1.79 13.38 -5.80
N ALA A 159 -2.12 12.16 -5.38
CA ALA A 159 -2.01 11.75 -3.99
C ALA A 159 -0.57 11.82 -3.47
N VAL A 160 0.40 11.32 -4.23
CA VAL A 160 1.82 11.38 -3.86
C VAL A 160 2.30 12.83 -3.78
N PHE A 161 1.94 13.67 -4.75
CA PHE A 161 2.35 15.06 -4.78
C PHE A 161 1.81 15.85 -3.57
N VAL A 162 0.53 15.69 -3.27
CA VAL A 162 -0.12 16.33 -2.11
C VAL A 162 0.49 15.83 -0.81
N TYR A 163 0.66 14.51 -0.65
CA TYR A 163 1.23 13.92 0.57
C TYR A 163 2.66 14.42 0.84
N GLN A 164 3.51 14.40 -0.18
CA GLN A 164 4.89 14.87 -0.03
C GLN A 164 4.95 16.39 0.14
N GLY A 165 4.11 17.15 -0.57
CA GLY A 165 4.01 18.59 -0.41
C GLY A 165 3.60 19.00 1.00
N LEU A 166 2.58 18.36 1.57
CA LEU A 166 2.14 18.59 2.95
C LEU A 166 3.21 18.22 3.97
N THR A 167 3.89 17.09 3.77
CA THR A 167 4.93 16.60 4.69
C THR A 167 6.14 17.53 4.72
N ILE A 168 6.58 18.05 3.57
CA ILE A 168 7.70 19.01 3.51
C ILE A 168 7.28 20.35 4.14
N ASN A 169 6.06 20.80 3.88
CA ASN A 169 5.55 22.06 4.41
C ASN A 169 5.34 22.00 5.93
N SER A 170 4.83 20.89 6.48
CA SER A 170 4.63 20.76 7.92
C SER A 170 5.96 20.84 8.69
N VAL A 171 7.02 20.22 8.17
CA VAL A 171 8.35 20.27 8.77
C VAL A 171 8.99 21.67 8.69
N ALA A 172 8.63 22.48 7.70
CA ALA A 172 9.19 23.83 7.51
C ALA A 172 8.58 24.90 8.43
N LEU A 173 7.38 24.65 8.98
CA LEU A 173 6.62 25.66 9.71
C LEU A 173 6.94 25.74 11.21
N SER A 174 7.72 24.81 11.80
CA SER A 174 7.85 24.72 13.25
C SER A 174 9.27 24.70 13.81
N THR A 175 9.36 25.04 15.10
CA THR A 175 10.58 25.05 15.90
C THR A 175 11.07 23.64 16.26
N ASN A 176 10.22 22.59 16.16
CA ASN A 176 10.54 21.21 16.57
C ASN A 176 10.11 20.17 15.52
N THR A 177 10.97 19.93 14.53
CA THR A 177 10.75 19.01 13.40
C THR A 177 10.28 17.60 13.78
N TYR A 178 10.78 17.04 14.89
CA TYR A 178 10.43 15.67 15.31
C TYR A 178 8.99 15.55 15.81
N PHE A 179 8.51 16.55 16.54
CA PHE A 179 7.16 16.54 17.11
C PHE A 179 6.10 16.64 16.01
N ASP A 180 6.34 17.47 15.02
CA ASP A 180 5.44 17.64 13.88
C ASP A 180 5.37 16.43 12.98
N PHE A 181 6.50 15.73 12.80
CA PHE A 181 6.51 14.45 12.10
C PHE A 181 5.63 13.43 12.83
N ILE A 182 5.75 13.33 14.17
CA ILE A 182 4.92 12.43 14.98
C ILE A 182 3.44 12.83 14.87
N LEU A 183 3.10 14.11 14.94
CA LEU A 183 1.72 14.59 14.79
C LEU A 183 1.15 14.29 13.40
N THR A 184 1.96 14.49 12.35
CA THR A 184 1.57 14.21 10.96
C THR A 184 1.26 12.73 10.78
N VAL A 185 2.08 11.83 11.32
CA VAL A 185 1.81 10.39 11.25
C VAL A 185 0.63 9.99 12.14
N LEU A 186 0.46 10.64 13.30
CA LEU A 186 -0.65 10.36 14.21
C LEU A 186 -2.01 10.72 13.60
N ILE A 187 -2.09 11.72 12.72
CA ILE A 187 -3.32 12.06 11.99
C ILE A 187 -3.73 11.00 10.97
N GLU A 188 -2.80 10.14 10.53
CA GLU A 188 -3.11 9.04 9.62
C GLU A 188 -3.94 7.95 10.32
N VAL A 189 -3.80 7.77 11.64
CA VAL A 189 -4.56 6.79 12.42
C VAL A 189 -6.09 7.06 12.36
N PRO A 190 -6.59 8.24 12.74
CA PRO A 190 -8.01 8.55 12.58
C PRO A 190 -8.41 8.61 11.10
N GLY A 191 -7.50 9.00 10.19
CA GLY A 191 -7.73 8.94 8.75
C GLY A 191 -7.98 7.52 8.23
N ALA A 192 -7.20 6.53 8.68
CA ALA A 192 -7.35 5.12 8.33
C ALA A 192 -8.66 4.54 8.88
N LEU A 193 -9.05 4.91 10.10
CA LEU A 193 -10.34 4.53 10.67
C LEU A 193 -11.52 5.17 9.93
N ALA A 194 -11.42 6.46 9.60
CA ALA A 194 -12.44 7.17 8.84
C ALA A 194 -12.60 6.56 7.43
N THR A 195 -11.50 6.27 6.74
CA THR A 195 -11.55 5.63 5.41
C THR A 195 -12.17 4.23 5.48
N PHE A 196 -11.86 3.46 6.52
CA PHE A 196 -12.51 2.18 6.78
C PHE A 196 -14.03 2.30 6.92
N PHE A 197 -14.50 3.22 7.78
CA PHE A 197 -15.94 3.44 8.01
C PHE A 197 -16.65 3.96 6.77
N VAL A 198 -16.12 5.00 6.13
CA VAL A 198 -16.74 5.66 4.98
C VAL A 198 -16.80 4.71 3.79
N MET A 199 -15.76 3.90 3.56
CA MET A 199 -15.75 2.96 2.44
C MET A 199 -16.76 1.81 2.62
N LYS A 200 -17.09 1.45 3.86
CA LYS A 200 -18.14 0.47 4.17
C LYS A 200 -19.55 1.03 3.92
N THR A 201 -19.76 2.34 4.12
CA THR A 201 -21.09 2.96 4.08
C THR A 201 -21.43 3.59 2.72
N PHE A 202 -20.51 4.35 2.12
CA PHE A 202 -20.79 5.21 0.95
C PHE A 202 -20.21 4.69 -0.38
N GLY A 203 -19.46 3.58 -0.32
CA GLY A 203 -18.83 2.98 -1.49
C GLY A 203 -17.58 3.74 -1.98
N ARG A 204 -16.69 3.00 -2.66
CA ARG A 204 -15.30 3.41 -2.93
C ARG A 204 -15.13 4.68 -3.79
N ARG A 205 -16.03 4.95 -4.74
CA ARG A 205 -15.90 6.09 -5.67
C ARG A 205 -16.23 7.42 -5.00
N PHE A 206 -17.31 7.45 -4.22
CA PHE A 206 -17.73 8.64 -3.50
C PHE A 206 -16.69 9.05 -2.44
N THR A 207 -16.13 8.08 -1.71
CA THR A 207 -15.06 8.34 -0.74
C THR A 207 -13.87 9.04 -1.39
N LEU A 208 -13.39 8.53 -2.53
CA LEU A 208 -12.23 9.12 -3.21
C LEU A 208 -12.50 10.54 -3.69
N CYS A 209 -13.61 10.78 -4.38
CA CYS A 209 -13.96 12.12 -4.88
C CYS A 209 -14.12 13.12 -3.73
N PHE A 210 -14.79 12.71 -2.65
CA PHE A 210 -14.99 13.57 -1.48
C PHE A 210 -13.67 13.92 -0.79
N SER A 211 -12.76 12.96 -0.60
CA SER A 211 -11.44 13.21 -0.01
C SER A 211 -10.60 14.18 -0.83
N PHE A 212 -10.56 14.03 -2.17
CA PHE A 212 -9.84 14.97 -3.03
C PHE A 212 -10.45 16.38 -3.00
N PHE A 213 -11.78 16.47 -2.96
CA PHE A 213 -12.46 17.76 -2.89
C PHE A 213 -12.19 18.49 -1.57
N MET A 214 -12.31 17.78 -0.44
CA MET A 214 -11.97 18.31 0.88
C MET A 214 -10.51 18.73 0.96
N CYS A 215 -9.59 17.92 0.44
CA CYS A 215 -8.18 18.26 0.40
C CYS A 215 -7.90 19.52 -0.42
N SER A 216 -8.56 19.68 -1.58
CA SER A 216 -8.43 20.87 -2.42
C SER A 216 -8.88 22.12 -1.69
N ILE A 217 -10.02 22.05 -1.00
CA ILE A 217 -10.54 23.17 -0.18
C ILE A 217 -9.53 23.53 0.90
N CYS A 218 -9.00 22.56 1.65
CA CYS A 218 -8.01 22.82 2.71
C CYS A 218 -6.75 23.50 2.18
N CYS A 219 -6.21 23.04 1.04
CA CYS A 219 -5.03 23.65 0.42
C CYS A 219 -5.30 25.09 -0.04
N ILE A 220 -6.48 25.36 -0.60
CA ILE A 220 -6.87 26.72 -1.00
C ILE A 220 -7.04 27.61 0.23
N SER A 221 -7.66 27.10 1.30
CA SER A 221 -7.81 27.83 2.57
C SER A 221 -6.45 28.20 3.17
N PHE A 222 -5.43 27.35 3.05
CA PHE A 222 -4.08 27.64 3.54
C PHE A 222 -3.47 28.92 2.92
N ILE A 223 -3.81 29.24 1.67
CA ILE A 223 -3.34 30.46 0.98
C ILE A 223 -3.93 31.73 1.62
N PHE A 224 -5.14 31.64 2.16
CA PHE A 224 -5.83 32.78 2.78
C PHE A 224 -5.40 33.06 4.22
N ILE A 225 -4.56 32.20 4.81
CA ILE A 225 -4.01 32.41 6.15
C ILE A 225 -2.82 33.37 6.01
N PRO A 226 -2.93 34.64 6.43
CA PRO A 226 -1.80 35.56 6.38
C PRO A 226 -0.69 35.04 7.29
N GLN A 227 0.55 35.03 6.82
CA GLN A 227 1.75 34.65 7.59
C GLN A 227 2.11 35.64 8.71
N GLY A 228 1.17 36.50 9.11
CA GLY A 228 1.39 37.66 9.96
C GLY A 228 0.73 37.53 11.32
N THR A 229 1.25 36.64 12.18
CA THR A 229 1.24 36.76 13.65
C THR A 229 1.86 35.50 14.25
N CYS A 230 3.18 35.49 14.47
CA CYS A 230 3.90 34.71 15.49
C CYS A 230 5.43 34.88 15.33
N LEU A 231 5.91 36.11 15.50
CA LEU A 231 7.27 36.39 15.98
C LEU A 231 7.14 37.56 16.97
N ASN A 232 6.77 37.21 18.20
CA ASN A 232 7.15 37.92 19.42
C ASN A 232 7.73 36.86 20.37
#